data_AF-A0A919KZG3-F1
#
_entry.id   AF-A0A919KZG3-F1
#
_cell.length_a   1.000
_cell.length_b   1.000
_cell.length_c   1.000
_cell.angle_alpha   90.00
_cell.angle_beta   90.00
_cell.angle_gamma   90.00
#
_symmetry.space_group_name_H-M   'P 1'
#
loop_
_entity.id
_entity.type
_entity.pdbx_description
1 polymer ?
#
loop_
_entity_poly.entity_id
_entity_poly.type
_entity_poly.pdbx_seq_one_letter_code
_entity_poly.pdbx_strand_id
1 'polypeptide(L)'
;MRTLFLTNVLNGDWLRDVLDGDRIGTYDGCAEASRFAGLNDAGQVQCARLSDGRWGFHVKVTSNKPMGRSILPGTENKHANASATAVVQPRCRFEPNLDDDGSSPSPLPENVGGTPGGDDDDKKPSPGKIACDDRDWQIDPDHLDLLPDMADLFTVRLAED
;
A
#
# COMPACT_ATOMS: atom_id res chain seq x y z
N MET A 1 -2.93 -4.51 5.97
CA MET A 1 -2.16 -3.34 5.47
C MET A 1 -2.05 -2.25 6.53
N ARG A 2 -3.17 -1.72 7.07
CA ARG A 2 -3.15 -0.68 8.12
C ARG A 2 -2.30 -1.02 9.34
N THR A 3 -2.36 -2.25 9.87
CA THR A 3 -1.53 -2.66 11.01
C THR A 3 -0.02 -2.57 10.71
N LEU A 4 0.42 -3.10 9.57
CA LEU A 4 1.83 -3.03 9.16
C LEU A 4 2.29 -1.60 8.93
N PHE A 5 1.40 -0.76 8.39
CA PHE A 5 1.65 0.67 8.25
C PHE A 5 1.86 1.34 9.61
N LEU A 6 0.91 1.20 10.55
CA LEU A 6 1.03 1.80 11.88
C LEU A 6 2.25 1.31 12.67
N THR A 7 2.66 0.04 12.48
CA THR A 7 3.88 -0.49 13.11
C THR A 7 5.16 0.18 12.60
N ASN A 8 5.22 0.56 11.32
CA ASN A 8 6.45 1.03 10.69
C ASN A 8 6.42 2.52 10.30
N VAL A 9 5.31 3.24 10.47
CA VAL A 9 5.17 4.64 10.04
C VAL A 9 6.17 5.60 10.70
N LEU A 10 6.74 5.22 11.84
CA LEU A 10 7.78 5.98 12.53
C LEU A 10 9.20 5.70 12.02
N ASN A 11 9.37 4.79 11.06
CA ASN A 11 10.61 4.54 10.36
C ASN A 11 10.59 5.32 9.03
N GLY A 12 11.38 6.40 8.96
CA GLY A 12 11.42 7.29 7.80
C GLY A 12 11.87 6.61 6.51
N ASP A 13 12.84 5.70 6.57
CA ASP A 13 13.31 4.96 5.39
C ASP A 13 12.21 4.02 4.87
N TRP A 14 11.59 3.26 5.76
CA TRP A 14 10.47 2.39 5.41
C TRP A 14 9.30 3.18 4.78
N LEU A 15 8.99 4.35 5.35
CA LEU A 15 7.90 5.18 4.87
C LEU A 15 8.22 5.80 3.51
N ARG A 16 9.47 6.23 3.29
CA ARG A 16 9.96 6.71 2.00
C ARG A 16 9.81 5.61 0.95
N ASP A 17 10.37 4.43 1.21
CA ASP A 17 10.31 3.30 0.28
C ASP A 17 8.84 2.97 -0.10
N VAL A 18 7.94 2.84 0.87
CA VAL A 18 6.51 2.57 0.60
C VAL A 18 5.86 3.65 -0.27
N LEU A 19 6.12 4.93 0.01
CA LEU A 19 5.50 6.05 -0.71
C LEU A 19 6.19 6.39 -2.03
N ASP A 20 7.42 5.94 -2.25
CA ASP A 20 8.10 6.01 -3.55
C ASP A 20 7.70 4.83 -4.47
N GLY A 21 6.87 3.92 -3.96
CA GLY A 21 6.33 2.78 -4.70
C GLY A 21 7.20 1.53 -4.64
N ASP A 22 8.19 1.51 -3.73
CA ASP A 22 8.96 0.31 -3.47
C ASP A 22 8.11 -0.76 -2.81
N ARG A 23 8.34 -1.98 -3.29
CA ARG A 23 7.45 -3.12 -3.04
C ARG A 23 7.81 -3.77 -1.72
N ILE A 24 7.23 -3.26 -0.63
CA ILE A 24 7.47 -3.83 0.69
C ILE A 24 6.43 -4.93 1.00
N GLY A 25 6.92 -6.15 1.20
CA GLY A 25 6.16 -7.29 1.71
C GLY A 25 5.72 -8.34 0.67
N THR A 26 5.00 -9.35 1.14
CA THR A 26 4.55 -10.53 0.38
C THR A 26 3.03 -10.54 0.24
N TYR A 27 2.45 -9.45 -0.27
CA TYR A 27 1.00 -9.39 -0.42
C TYR A 27 0.52 -10.23 -1.62
N ASP A 28 -0.42 -11.12 -1.33
CA ASP A 28 -1.07 -11.97 -2.32
C ASP A 28 -2.33 -11.29 -2.86
N GLY A 29 -2.15 -10.36 -3.81
CA GLY A 29 -3.27 -9.79 -4.55
C GLY A 29 -4.05 -10.83 -5.37
N CYS A 30 -3.44 -12.00 -5.63
CA CYS A 30 -4.04 -13.06 -6.43
C CYS A 30 -5.10 -13.85 -5.69
N ALA A 31 -4.97 -14.00 -4.36
CA ALA A 31 -6.03 -14.57 -3.53
C ALA A 31 -7.33 -13.74 -3.60
N GLU A 32 -7.21 -12.42 -3.45
CA GLU A 32 -8.37 -11.52 -3.56
C GLU A 32 -8.93 -11.46 -4.98
N ALA A 33 -8.08 -11.47 -6.01
CA ALA A 33 -8.54 -11.58 -7.40
C ALA A 33 -9.34 -12.87 -7.64
N SER A 34 -8.90 -13.99 -7.06
CA SER A 34 -9.60 -15.27 -7.13
C SER A 34 -10.96 -15.23 -6.42
N ARG A 35 -11.01 -14.63 -5.23
CA ARG A 35 -12.26 -14.43 -4.49
C ARG A 35 -13.24 -13.55 -5.28
N PHE A 36 -12.75 -12.45 -5.86
CA PHE A 36 -13.57 -11.53 -6.65
C PHE A 36 -14.08 -12.17 -7.94
N ALA A 37 -13.26 -12.97 -8.63
CA ALA A 37 -13.70 -13.75 -9.79
C ALA A 37 -14.86 -14.69 -9.44
N GLY A 38 -14.77 -15.39 -8.30
CA GLY A 38 -15.83 -16.26 -7.81
C GLY A 38 -17.16 -15.54 -7.57
N LEU A 39 -17.12 -14.29 -7.07
CA LEU A 39 -18.33 -13.46 -6.91
C LEU A 39 -19.00 -13.11 -8.25
N ASN A 40 -18.24 -13.13 -9.34
CA ASN A 40 -18.72 -12.84 -10.70
C ASN A 40 -19.00 -14.10 -11.52
N ASP A 41 -19.07 -15.28 -10.88
CA ASP A 41 -19.21 -16.59 -11.55
C ASP A 41 -18.16 -16.82 -12.64
N ALA A 42 -16.93 -16.38 -12.34
CA ALA A 42 -15.74 -16.61 -13.13
C ALA A 42 -14.73 -17.47 -12.35
N GLY A 43 -13.81 -18.07 -13.07
CA GLY A 43 -12.80 -18.99 -12.55
C GLY A 43 -11.57 -19.05 -13.43
N GLN A 44 -10.78 -20.12 -13.29
CA GLN A 44 -9.51 -20.32 -14.01
C GLN A 44 -8.58 -19.10 -13.90
N VAL A 45 -8.52 -18.51 -12.71
CA VAL A 45 -7.83 -17.25 -12.48
C VAL A 45 -6.33 -17.42 -12.69
N GLN A 46 -5.81 -16.74 -13.71
CA GLN A 46 -4.37 -16.54 -13.87
C GLN A 46 -4.04 -15.17 -13.31
N CYS A 47 -3.24 -15.11 -12.27
CA CYS A 47 -2.83 -13.86 -11.67
C CYS A 47 -1.32 -13.85 -11.49
N ALA A 48 -0.71 -12.74 -11.88
CA ALA A 48 0.71 -12.51 -11.71
C ALA A 48 0.96 -11.06 -11.32
N ARG A 49 1.94 -10.85 -10.46
CA ARG A 49 2.48 -9.50 -10.21
C ARG A 49 3.17 -8.99 -11.47
N LEU A 50 3.10 -7.68 -11.72
CA LEU A 50 3.79 -7.06 -12.84
C LEU A 50 5.32 -7.11 -12.68
N SER A 51 6.00 -7.45 -13.78
CA SER A 51 7.46 -7.59 -13.86
C SER A 51 8.16 -6.37 -14.46
N ASP A 52 7.42 -5.33 -14.82
CA ASP A 52 7.89 -4.15 -15.55
C ASP A 52 8.31 -2.98 -14.63
N GLY A 53 8.50 -3.25 -13.33
CA GLY A 53 8.79 -2.24 -12.33
C GLY A 53 7.54 -1.62 -11.67
N ARG A 54 6.38 -1.59 -12.34
CA ARG A 54 5.15 -1.04 -11.73
C ARG A 54 4.63 -1.90 -10.59
N TRP A 55 4.17 -1.31 -9.51
CA TRP A 55 3.50 -2.06 -8.44
C TRP A 55 2.08 -2.40 -8.89
N GLY A 56 1.83 -3.66 -9.23
CA GLY A 56 0.52 -4.06 -9.71
C GLY A 56 0.39 -5.54 -10.02
N PHE A 57 -0.79 -5.94 -10.49
CA PHE A 57 -1.11 -7.30 -10.88
C PHE A 57 -1.82 -7.32 -12.23
N HIS A 58 -1.49 -8.32 -13.04
CA HIS A 58 -2.25 -8.69 -14.23
C HIS A 58 -3.08 -9.93 -13.90
N VAL A 59 -4.38 -9.87 -14.19
CA VAL A 59 -5.34 -10.93 -13.92
C VAL A 59 -6.05 -11.30 -15.22
N LYS A 60 -6.15 -12.60 -15.51
CA LYS A 60 -7.02 -13.16 -16.53
C LYS A 60 -8.02 -14.11 -15.88
N VAL A 61 -9.27 -14.03 -16.30
CA VAL A 61 -10.36 -14.89 -15.82
C VAL A 61 -11.19 -15.42 -16.98
N THR A 62 -11.81 -16.57 -16.74
CA THR A 62 -12.77 -17.18 -17.67
C THR A 62 -14.13 -17.27 -16.99
N SER A 63 -15.22 -16.95 -17.69
CA SER A 63 -16.57 -17.15 -17.15
C SER A 63 -16.84 -18.65 -16.93
N ASN A 64 -17.49 -19.02 -15.82
CA ASN A 64 -17.85 -20.42 -15.60
C ASN A 64 -19.04 -20.85 -16.48
N LYS A 65 -19.90 -19.90 -16.82
CA LYS A 65 -21.03 -20.11 -17.75
C LYS A 65 -20.65 -19.74 -19.18
N PRO A 66 -21.17 -20.46 -20.18
CA PRO A 66 -21.01 -20.08 -21.58
C PRO A 66 -21.85 -18.84 -21.91
N MET A 67 -21.47 -18.13 -22.97
CA MET A 67 -22.17 -16.91 -23.43
C MET A 67 -23.60 -17.18 -23.92
N GLY A 68 -23.92 -18.44 -24.22
CA GLY A 68 -25.28 -18.87 -24.54
C GLY A 68 -25.75 -18.53 -25.95
N ARG A 69 -26.86 -19.14 -26.36
CA ARG A 69 -27.34 -19.08 -27.76
C ARG A 69 -28.10 -17.82 -28.14
N SER A 70 -28.56 -17.05 -27.17
CA SER A 70 -29.67 -16.12 -27.42
C SER A 70 -29.28 -14.92 -28.27
N ILE A 71 -27.99 -14.57 -28.34
CA ILE A 71 -27.50 -13.40 -29.09
C ILE A 71 -26.54 -13.80 -30.22
N LEU A 72 -25.73 -14.85 -30.05
CA LEU A 72 -24.71 -15.25 -31.02
C LEU A 72 -24.74 -16.78 -31.26
N PRO A 73 -25.24 -17.24 -32.43
CA PRO A 73 -25.12 -18.65 -32.82
C PRO A 73 -23.65 -19.09 -32.83
N GLY A 74 -23.35 -20.29 -32.32
CA GLY A 74 -21.97 -20.81 -32.23
C GLY A 74 -21.21 -20.41 -30.96
N THR A 75 -21.88 -19.82 -29.96
CA THR A 75 -21.31 -19.48 -28.64
C THR A 75 -21.86 -20.33 -27.49
N GLU A 76 -22.63 -21.38 -27.82
CA GLU A 76 -23.25 -22.35 -26.92
C GLU A 76 -22.31 -22.87 -25.84
N ASN A 77 -21.07 -23.16 -26.25
CA ASN A 77 -20.04 -23.78 -25.43
C ASN A 77 -18.80 -22.87 -25.31
N LYS A 78 -18.93 -21.58 -25.70
CA LYS A 78 -17.83 -20.62 -25.62
C LYS A 78 -17.97 -19.81 -24.35
N HIS A 79 -16.87 -19.72 -23.61
CA HIS A 79 -16.77 -18.97 -22.37
C HIS A 79 -16.12 -17.61 -22.63
N ALA A 80 -16.51 -16.61 -21.85
CA ALA A 80 -15.92 -15.29 -21.91
C ALA A 80 -14.56 -15.29 -21.24
N ASN A 81 -13.61 -14.59 -21.85
CA ASN A 81 -12.33 -14.29 -21.23
C ASN A 81 -12.27 -12.79 -20.96
N ALA A 82 -11.73 -12.41 -19.81
CA ALA A 82 -11.43 -11.02 -19.49
C ALA A 82 -10.04 -10.93 -18.88
N SER A 83 -9.31 -9.88 -19.22
CA SER A 83 -8.05 -9.52 -18.59
C SER A 83 -8.12 -8.10 -18.05
N ALA A 84 -7.38 -7.85 -16.98
CA ALA A 84 -7.21 -6.52 -16.43
C ALA A 84 -5.84 -6.39 -15.77
N THR A 85 -5.21 -5.25 -15.97
CA THR A 85 -3.99 -4.85 -15.25
C THR A 85 -4.33 -3.75 -14.26
N ALA A 86 -4.12 -4.00 -12.97
CA ALA A 86 -4.30 -3.02 -11.92
C ALA A 86 -2.93 -2.54 -11.42
N VAL A 87 -2.70 -1.24 -11.46
CA VAL A 87 -1.47 -0.59 -10.98
C VAL A 87 -1.80 0.26 -9.75
N VAL A 88 -1.05 0.04 -8.67
CA VAL A 88 -1.07 0.84 -7.45
C VAL A 88 -0.06 1.98 -7.62
N GLN A 89 -0.51 3.21 -7.42
CA GLN A 89 0.33 4.40 -7.53
C GLN A 89 0.25 5.20 -6.23
N PRO A 90 1.39 5.64 -5.67
CA PRO A 90 1.39 6.59 -4.58
C PRO A 90 0.71 7.90 -4.99
N ARG A 91 -0.09 8.47 -4.08
CA ARG A 91 -0.66 9.82 -4.19
C ARG A 91 0.08 10.84 -3.34
N CYS A 92 0.93 10.36 -2.45
CA CYS A 92 1.61 11.14 -1.44
C CYS A 92 3.10 10.81 -1.46
N ARG A 93 3.90 11.71 -0.87
CA ARG A 93 5.33 11.54 -0.65
C ARG A 93 5.66 11.77 0.82
N PHE A 94 6.76 11.16 1.29
CA PHE A 94 7.28 11.45 2.62
C PHE A 94 8.21 12.67 2.59
N GLU A 95 7.95 13.65 3.44
CA GLU A 95 8.83 14.80 3.68
C GLU A 95 9.41 14.70 5.09
N PRO A 96 10.71 14.37 5.24
CA PRO A 96 11.35 14.30 6.55
C PRO A 96 11.49 15.69 7.16
N ASN A 97 11.58 15.76 8.49
CA ASN A 97 11.92 17.02 9.16
C ASN A 97 13.37 17.42 8.81
N LEU A 98 13.59 18.71 8.51
CA LEU A 98 14.88 19.24 8.05
C LEU A 98 15.99 19.19 9.12
N ASP A 99 15.66 18.83 10.36
CA ASP A 99 16.58 18.67 11.47
C ASP A 99 17.01 17.21 11.69
N ASP A 100 16.53 16.27 10.87
CA ASP A 100 16.80 14.83 10.98
C ASP A 100 17.64 14.36 9.78
N ASP A 101 18.93 14.75 9.78
CA ASP A 101 19.93 14.17 8.90
C ASP A 101 20.23 12.73 9.32
N GLY A 102 19.34 11.81 8.95
CA GLY A 102 19.64 10.40 8.63
C GLY A 102 20.49 9.60 9.63
N SER A 103 20.59 10.02 10.89
CA SER A 103 21.45 9.40 11.87
C SER A 103 20.58 8.58 12.83
N SER A 104 20.59 7.27 12.57
CA SER A 104 20.84 6.16 13.52
C SER A 104 20.36 6.28 14.98
N PRO A 105 20.04 5.16 15.65
CA PRO A 105 19.59 5.17 17.04
C PRO A 105 20.58 5.95 17.91
N SER A 106 20.13 7.07 18.49
CA SER A 106 20.97 7.88 19.36
C SER A 106 21.50 7.01 20.51
N PRO A 107 22.83 6.96 20.73
CA PRO A 107 23.39 6.25 21.87
C PRO A 107 22.99 6.96 23.16
N LEU A 108 22.59 6.16 24.17
CA LEU A 108 22.33 6.60 25.53
C LEU A 108 23.49 7.48 26.04
N PRO A 109 23.24 8.68 26.61
CA PRO A 109 24.30 9.40 27.29
C PRO A 109 24.60 8.74 28.64
N GLU A 110 25.88 8.45 28.88
CA GLU A 110 26.38 8.02 30.19
C GLU A 110 26.32 9.19 31.19
N ASN A 111 25.74 8.91 32.35
CA ASN A 111 25.73 9.66 33.62
C ASN A 111 26.75 10.80 33.79
N VAL A 112 26.25 12.03 33.98
CA VAL A 112 26.77 13.00 34.98
C VAL A 112 25.59 13.73 35.61
N GLY A 113 25.44 13.64 36.94
CA GLY A 113 24.19 13.94 37.65
C GLY A 113 23.94 15.39 38.09
N GLY A 114 22.70 15.65 38.54
CA GLY A 114 22.38 16.75 39.47
C GLY A 114 21.00 17.45 39.36
N THR A 115 19.92 16.78 39.85
CA THR A 115 18.69 17.33 40.52
C THR A 115 17.64 18.15 39.70
N PRO A 116 16.35 18.24 40.16
CA PRO A 116 15.22 17.57 39.51
C PRO A 116 14.09 18.52 39.07
N GLY A 117 13.46 18.26 37.92
CA GLY A 117 12.21 18.93 37.59
C GLY A 117 11.85 18.91 36.11
N GLY A 118 10.73 18.26 35.81
CA GLY A 118 10.11 18.19 34.50
C GLY A 118 9.89 16.74 34.13
N ASP A 119 8.64 16.33 34.01
CA ASP A 119 8.26 15.02 33.50
C ASP A 119 8.81 14.87 32.07
N ASP A 120 9.98 14.25 31.94
CA ASP A 120 10.53 13.82 30.66
C ASP A 120 9.68 12.63 30.18
N ASP A 121 8.49 12.93 29.68
CA ASP A 121 7.76 12.01 28.82
C ASP A 121 8.70 11.65 27.67
N ASP A 122 9.07 10.37 27.57
CA ASP A 122 9.82 9.73 26.48
C ASP A 122 9.11 9.92 25.12
N LYS A 123 9.00 11.16 24.64
CA LYS A 123 8.33 11.51 23.40
C LYS A 123 9.24 11.14 22.25
N LYS A 124 8.89 10.03 21.59
CA LYS A 124 9.57 9.61 20.37
C LYS A 124 9.54 10.76 19.36
N PRO A 125 10.65 11.10 18.67
CA PRO A 125 10.64 12.17 17.70
C PRO A 125 9.75 11.83 16.50
N SER A 126 9.06 12.85 15.97
CA SER A 126 8.29 12.75 14.72
C SER A 126 9.27 12.62 13.54
N PRO A 127 9.08 11.63 12.64
CA PRO A 127 9.96 11.47 11.48
C PRO A 127 9.71 12.53 10.39
N GLY A 128 8.57 13.21 10.38
CA GLY A 128 8.20 14.17 9.34
C GLY A 128 6.71 14.18 9.04
N LYS A 129 6.35 14.45 7.78
CA LYS A 129 4.97 14.48 7.31
C LYS A 129 4.77 13.71 6.01
N ILE A 130 3.53 13.28 5.80
CA ILE A 130 3.06 12.70 4.54
C ILE A 130 2.40 13.83 3.74
N ALA A 131 3.03 14.25 2.65
CA ALA A 131 2.53 15.32 1.80
C ALA A 131 1.75 14.73 0.62
N CYS A 132 0.49 15.13 0.44
CA CYS A 132 -0.38 14.68 -0.64
C CYS A 132 -0.97 15.89 -1.39
N ASP A 133 -1.44 15.70 -2.62
CA ASP A 133 -2.02 16.79 -3.42
C ASP A 133 -3.22 17.47 -2.73
N ASP A 134 -4.02 16.70 -1.98
CA ASP A 134 -5.25 17.20 -1.33
C ASP A 134 -4.98 17.78 0.06
N ARG A 135 -4.09 17.16 0.84
CA ARG A 135 -3.76 17.55 2.22
C ARG A 135 -2.49 16.87 2.73
N ASP A 136 -1.82 17.55 3.66
CA ASP A 136 -0.67 17.01 4.39
C ASP A 136 -1.08 16.40 5.73
N TRP A 137 -0.30 15.44 6.19
CA TRP A 137 -0.49 14.76 7.47
C TRP A 137 0.81 14.74 8.27
N GLN A 138 0.82 15.42 9.42
CA GLN A 138 1.94 15.33 10.35
C GLN A 138 1.95 13.96 11.02
N ILE A 139 3.13 13.34 11.10
CA ILE A 139 3.28 12.05 11.78
C ILE A 139 3.55 12.31 13.25
N ASP A 140 2.50 12.30 14.06
CA ASP A 140 2.59 12.44 15.51
C ASP A 140 2.71 11.06 16.17
N PRO A 141 3.84 10.74 16.82
CA PRO A 141 4.04 9.44 17.48
C PRO A 141 3.03 9.13 18.59
N ASP A 142 2.41 10.14 19.19
CA ASP A 142 1.41 9.98 20.24
C ASP A 142 -0.03 9.87 19.67
N HIS A 143 -0.22 10.27 18.41
CA HIS A 143 -1.53 10.38 17.75
C HIS A 143 -1.56 9.73 16.36
N LEU A 144 -1.08 8.48 16.28
CA LEU A 144 -1.09 7.69 15.03
C LEU A 144 -2.49 7.36 14.51
N ASP A 145 -3.52 7.53 15.33
CA ASP A 145 -4.92 7.37 14.95
C ASP A 145 -5.42 8.49 14.01
N LEU A 146 -4.73 9.64 13.99
CA LEU A 146 -5.01 10.77 13.10
C LEU A 146 -4.42 10.61 11.70
N LEU A 147 -3.67 9.54 11.44
CA LEU A 147 -3.06 9.27 10.14
C LEU A 147 -4.10 8.85 9.08
N PRO A 148 -3.83 9.11 7.79
CA PRO A 148 -4.71 8.73 6.70
C PRO A 148 -4.88 7.21 6.60
N ASP A 149 -5.98 6.79 5.95
CA ASP A 149 -6.12 5.40 5.54
C ASP A 149 -5.27 5.12 4.28
N MET A 150 -4.96 3.84 4.04
CA MET A 150 -4.18 3.42 2.86
C MET A 150 -4.84 3.85 1.54
N ALA A 151 -6.17 3.97 1.50
CA ALA A 151 -6.90 4.43 0.33
C ALA A 151 -6.72 5.93 0.04
N ASP A 152 -6.30 6.72 1.03
CA ASP A 152 -5.96 8.13 0.84
C ASP A 152 -4.54 8.28 0.29
N LEU A 153 -3.65 7.36 0.67
CA LEU A 153 -2.23 7.35 0.30
C LEU A 153 -1.94 6.81 -1.10
N PHE A 154 -2.80 5.92 -1.61
CA PHE A 154 -2.60 5.23 -2.87
C PHE A 154 -3.84 5.29 -3.74
N THR A 155 -3.64 5.30 -5.06
CA THR A 155 -4.70 5.08 -6.04
C THR A 155 -4.47 3.79 -6.80
N VAL A 156 -5.56 3.15 -7.22
CA VAL A 156 -5.52 1.99 -8.12
C VAL A 156 -6.06 2.43 -9.46
N ARG A 157 -5.25 2.28 -10.51
CA ARG A 157 -5.66 2.56 -11.89
C ARG A 157 -5.64 1.28 -12.71
N LEU A 158 -6.62 1.15 -13.60
CA LEU A 158 -6.56 0.15 -14.65
C LEU A 158 -5.62 0.65 -15.75
N ALA A 159 -4.66 -0.19 -16.12
CA ALA A 159 -3.76 0.05 -17.23
C ALA A 159 -4.11 -0.89 -18.38
N GLU A 160 -3.88 -0.41 -19.61
CA GLU A 160 -3.86 -1.28 -20.78
C GLU A 160 -2.59 -2.15 -20.77
N ASP A 161 -2.69 -3.30 -21.42
CA ASP A 161 -1.62 -4.30 -21.53
C ASP A 161 -0.49 -3.87 -22.48
#